data_AF-A0A1Q7CQX5-F1
#
_entry.id   AF-A0A1Q7CQX5-F1
#
_cell.length_a   1.000
_cell.length_b   1.000
_cell.length_c   1.000
_cell.angle_alpha   90.00
_cell.angle_beta   90.00
_cell.angle_gamma   90.00
#
_symmetry.space_group_name_H-M   'P 1'
#
loop_
_entity.id
_entity.type
_entity.pdbx_description
1 polymer ?
#
loop_
_entity_poly.entity_id
_entity_poly.type
_entity_poly.pdbx_seq_one_letter_code
_entity_poly.pdbx_strand_id
1 'polypeptide(L)'
;MIAEKTPAQRRATAKKAEIVAPAQGFRLPKSIRRLQRQAPFAALQAAAEMSSRLHALTGREVIDMNRIMEVVQFIYQQRELARRGPNYMVDDFGFDPQWTESFIAIFKSLYRDYWRVETTGVEHVPATGRALLVANHAGVLPWDGAMIKTAVFTEHSHPRHVRALVASQFMGMPVMSWFLRRTGQAVGHPEDTRRLLERDELVLVFPEGTRGTGKGFKERYRLRRFGRGGFAATAIRAGAPIIPISVVGSEEIYPMLGDLRPVARFLGLPYFPVTPFWPWLGPLGMIPLPSKWRIQFHAPVEVSDLPPSAAEDQHQVMALADDVRDTIQRGIYDNLKLRKGVFL
;
A
#
# COMPACT_ATOMS: atom_id res chain seq x y z
N MET A 1 -29.55 -29.36 10.84
CA MET A 1 -28.92 -29.74 9.56
C MET A 1 -29.70 -29.09 8.43
N ILE A 2 -29.15 -28.06 7.79
CA ILE A 2 -29.75 -27.45 6.59
C ILE A 2 -29.10 -28.14 5.41
N ALA A 3 -29.88 -28.91 4.64
CA ALA A 3 -29.35 -29.67 3.51
C ALA A 3 -28.77 -28.73 2.44
N GLU A 4 -27.53 -29.00 2.00
CA GLU A 4 -26.91 -28.24 0.92
C GLU A 4 -27.61 -28.54 -0.42
N LYS A 5 -28.06 -27.48 -1.10
CA LYS A 5 -28.68 -27.58 -2.42
C LYS A 5 -27.68 -28.10 -3.45
N THR A 6 -28.11 -29.05 -4.27
CA THR A 6 -27.29 -29.66 -5.33
C THR A 6 -26.95 -28.64 -6.44
N PRO A 7 -25.86 -28.84 -7.20
CA PRO A 7 -25.45 -27.92 -8.26
C PRO A 7 -26.53 -27.65 -9.31
N ALA A 8 -27.34 -28.67 -9.63
CA ALA A 8 -28.48 -28.54 -10.55
C ALA A 8 -29.59 -27.63 -9.99
N GLN A 9 -29.89 -27.74 -8.70
CA GLN A 9 -30.88 -26.88 -8.04
C GLN A 9 -30.41 -25.42 -7.97
N ARG A 10 -29.10 -25.18 -7.78
CA ARG A 10 -28.54 -23.81 -7.80
C ARG A 10 -28.67 -23.17 -9.19
N ARG A 11 -28.45 -23.95 -10.26
CA ARG A 11 -28.55 -23.49 -11.65
C ARG A 11 -30.00 -23.15 -12.05
N ALA A 12 -30.97 -23.93 -11.57
CA ALA A 12 -32.40 -23.67 -11.81
C ALA A 12 -32.90 -22.39 -11.13
N THR A 13 -32.33 -22.01 -9.99
CA THR A 13 -32.68 -20.76 -9.28
C THR A 13 -31.80 -19.56 -9.64
N ALA A 14 -30.79 -19.74 -10.50
CA ALA A 14 -29.87 -18.67 -10.88
C ALA A 14 -30.58 -17.71 -11.84
N LYS A 15 -30.93 -16.51 -11.35
CA LYS A 15 -31.37 -15.42 -12.23
C LYS A 15 -30.22 -15.05 -13.17
N LYS A 16 -30.55 -14.84 -14.45
CA LYS A 16 -29.62 -14.35 -15.46
C LYS A 16 -29.00 -13.04 -14.95
N ALA A 17 -27.67 -12.97 -14.89
CA ALA A 17 -26.99 -11.73 -14.50
C ALA A 17 -27.21 -10.70 -15.61
N GLU A 18 -28.22 -9.85 -15.44
CA GLU A 18 -28.34 -8.65 -16.26
C GLU A 18 -27.24 -7.68 -15.87
N ILE A 19 -26.52 -7.18 -16.86
CA ILE A 19 -25.65 -6.02 -16.70
C ILE A 19 -26.57 -4.84 -16.40
N VAL A 20 -26.78 -4.56 -15.12
CA VAL A 20 -27.48 -3.35 -14.68
C VAL A 20 -26.56 -2.19 -15.04
N ALA A 21 -26.83 -1.55 -16.19
CA ALA A 21 -26.23 -0.28 -16.51
C ALA A 21 -26.48 0.66 -15.32
N PRO A 22 -25.46 1.38 -14.81
CA PRO A 22 -25.66 2.25 -13.66
C PRO A 22 -26.79 3.22 -13.99
N ALA A 23 -27.82 3.25 -13.13
CA ALA A 23 -28.90 4.22 -13.23
C ALA A 23 -28.28 5.60 -13.48
N GLN A 24 -28.80 6.36 -14.45
CA GLN A 24 -28.22 7.63 -14.89
C GLN A 24 -27.89 8.49 -13.67
N GLY A 25 -26.60 8.52 -13.31
CA GLY A 25 -26.14 9.10 -12.06
C GLY A 25 -26.47 10.58 -12.01
N PHE A 26 -26.68 11.07 -10.79
CA PHE A 26 -26.84 12.48 -10.45
C PHE A 26 -25.91 13.37 -11.30
N ARG A 27 -26.47 14.12 -12.25
CA ARG A 27 -25.68 15.02 -13.11
C ARG A 27 -25.34 16.27 -12.31
N LEU A 28 -24.06 16.45 -12.01
CA LEU A 28 -23.55 17.66 -11.36
C LEU A 28 -24.06 18.94 -12.08
N PRO A 29 -24.51 19.96 -11.34
CA PRO A 29 -24.90 21.26 -11.88
C PRO A 29 -23.89 21.81 -12.89
N LYS A 30 -24.36 22.56 -13.91
CA LYS A 30 -23.49 23.14 -14.96
C LYS A 30 -22.36 24.00 -14.39
N SER A 31 -22.63 24.73 -13.30
CA SER A 31 -21.64 25.53 -12.56
C SER A 31 -20.52 24.65 -11.98
N ILE A 32 -20.87 23.55 -11.30
CA ILE A 32 -19.89 22.62 -10.71
C ILE A 32 -19.07 21.92 -11.79
N ARG A 33 -19.68 21.52 -12.91
CA ARG A 33 -18.93 20.96 -14.06
C ARG A 33 -17.99 21.97 -14.73
N ARG A 34 -18.39 23.24 -14.84
CA ARG A 34 -17.53 24.32 -15.33
C ARG A 34 -16.36 24.54 -14.37
N LEU A 35 -16.63 24.57 -13.07
CA LEU A 35 -15.61 24.69 -12.03
C LEU A 35 -14.64 23.51 -12.08
N GLN A 36 -15.10 22.26 -12.14
CA GLN A 36 -14.23 21.08 -12.29
C GLN A 36 -13.38 21.10 -13.58
N ARG A 37 -13.89 21.68 -14.67
CA ARG A 37 -13.14 21.84 -15.92
C ARG A 37 -12.05 22.91 -15.81
N GLN A 38 -12.32 24.00 -15.09
CA GLN A 38 -11.41 25.14 -14.95
C GLN A 38 -10.47 25.01 -13.74
N ALA A 39 -10.85 24.24 -12.71
CA ALA A 39 -10.13 24.06 -11.46
C ALA A 39 -8.65 23.67 -11.63
N PRO A 40 -8.26 22.71 -12.49
CA PRO A 40 -6.84 22.39 -12.64
C PRO A 40 -6.04 23.52 -13.28
N PHE A 41 -6.62 24.24 -14.26
CA PHE A 41 -5.96 25.40 -14.86
C PHE A 41 -5.84 26.56 -13.88
N ALA A 42 -6.91 26.83 -13.13
CA ALA A 42 -6.90 27.84 -12.07
C ALA A 42 -5.93 27.49 -10.94
N ALA A 43 -5.82 26.21 -10.57
CA ALA A 43 -4.87 25.73 -9.56
C ALA A 43 -3.41 25.91 -10.04
N LEU A 44 -3.13 25.67 -11.32
CA LEU A 44 -1.81 25.92 -11.91
C LEU A 44 -1.46 27.40 -11.95
N GLN A 45 -2.41 28.25 -12.34
CA GLN A 45 -2.23 29.70 -12.30
C GLN A 45 -1.98 30.20 -10.88
N ALA A 46 -2.77 29.74 -9.91
CA ALA A 46 -2.59 30.09 -8.50
C ALA A 46 -1.26 29.59 -7.95
N ALA A 47 -0.81 28.38 -8.32
CA ALA A 47 0.49 27.85 -7.91
C ALA A 47 1.65 28.63 -8.53
N ALA A 48 1.55 29.02 -9.81
CA ALA A 48 2.54 29.86 -10.48
C ALA A 48 2.62 31.26 -9.87
N GLU A 49 1.48 31.86 -9.55
CA GLU A 49 1.41 33.18 -8.90
C GLU A 49 1.89 33.13 -7.44
N MET A 50 1.59 32.06 -6.72
CA MET A 50 2.13 31.81 -5.38
C MET A 50 3.65 31.59 -5.43
N SER A 51 4.14 30.85 -6.44
CA SER A 51 5.58 30.66 -6.67
C SER A 51 6.29 32.00 -6.91
N SER A 52 5.76 32.84 -7.82
CA SER A 52 6.38 34.13 -8.12
C SER A 52 6.39 35.07 -6.91
N ARG A 53 5.31 35.09 -6.12
CA ARG A 53 5.22 35.86 -4.87
C ARG A 53 6.20 35.33 -3.81
N LEU A 54 6.29 34.02 -3.63
CA LEU A 54 7.24 33.40 -2.69
C LEU A 54 8.69 33.65 -3.12
N HIS A 55 9.00 33.59 -4.41
CA HIS A 55 10.31 33.93 -4.94
C HIS A 55 10.65 35.41 -4.70
N ALA A 56 9.71 36.32 -4.96
CA ALA A 56 9.89 37.75 -4.71
C ALA A 56 10.12 38.06 -3.22
N LEU A 57 9.50 37.29 -2.30
CA LEU A 57 9.64 37.47 -0.86
C LEU A 57 10.89 36.81 -0.26
N THR A 58 11.31 35.66 -0.81
CA THR A 58 12.36 34.82 -0.20
C THR A 58 13.68 34.84 -0.97
N GLY A 59 13.70 35.37 -2.20
CA GLY A 59 14.87 35.38 -3.09
C GLY A 59 15.32 34.00 -3.56
N ARG A 60 14.51 32.95 -3.33
CA ARG A 60 14.79 31.56 -3.70
C ARG A 60 13.62 30.98 -4.46
N GLU A 61 13.87 30.06 -5.40
CA GLU A 61 12.78 29.27 -5.98
C GLU A 61 12.23 28.32 -4.90
N VAL A 62 11.01 28.60 -4.44
CA VAL A 62 10.33 27.79 -3.43
C VAL A 62 9.49 26.69 -4.09
N ILE A 63 9.04 26.89 -5.33
CA ILE A 63 8.25 25.94 -6.12
C ILE A 63 8.95 25.68 -7.45
N ASP A 64 9.59 24.51 -7.54
CA ASP A 64 10.30 24.02 -8.73
C ASP A 64 9.33 23.81 -9.92
N MET A 65 9.69 24.34 -11.09
CA MET A 65 8.90 24.19 -12.32
C MET A 65 8.70 22.72 -12.72
N ASN A 66 9.67 21.86 -12.43
CA ASN A 66 9.53 20.41 -12.65
C ASN A 66 8.37 19.84 -11.84
N ARG A 67 8.19 20.28 -10.58
CA ARG A 67 7.05 19.85 -9.74
C ARG A 67 5.72 20.37 -10.27
N ILE A 68 5.68 21.59 -10.79
CA ILE A 68 4.48 22.13 -11.43
C ILE A 68 4.13 21.24 -12.63
N MET A 69 5.10 20.92 -13.48
CA MET A 69 4.90 20.06 -14.65
C MET A 69 4.47 18.64 -14.28
N GLU A 70 5.01 18.04 -13.22
CA GLU A 70 4.55 16.74 -12.69
C GLU A 70 3.07 16.78 -12.30
N VAL A 71 2.61 17.85 -11.64
CA VAL A 71 1.20 18.03 -11.27
C VAL A 71 0.32 18.24 -12.51
N VAL A 72 0.77 19.04 -13.50
CA VAL A 72 0.07 19.20 -14.78
C VAL A 72 -0.09 17.84 -15.47
N GLN A 73 1.00 17.08 -15.57
CA GLN A 73 1.04 15.78 -16.24
C GLN A 73 0.12 14.79 -15.55
N PHE A 74 0.15 14.74 -14.21
CA PHE A 74 -0.78 13.94 -13.42
C PHE A 74 -2.23 14.27 -13.77
N ILE A 75 -2.60 15.56 -13.75
CA ILE A 75 -3.97 16.00 -14.07
C ILE A 75 -4.37 15.58 -15.49
N TYR A 76 -3.47 15.74 -16.46
CA TYR A 76 -3.72 15.35 -17.84
C TYR A 76 -3.95 13.83 -17.97
N GLN A 77 -3.06 13.03 -17.37
CA GLN A 77 -3.19 11.57 -17.35
C GLN A 77 -4.49 11.13 -16.67
N GLN A 78 -4.86 11.73 -15.53
CA GLN A 78 -6.12 11.43 -14.85
C GLN A 78 -7.34 11.75 -15.73
N ARG A 79 -7.31 12.87 -16.47
CA ARG A 79 -8.38 13.23 -17.41
C ARG A 79 -8.48 12.24 -18.56
N GLU A 80 -7.35 11.80 -19.10
CA GLU A 80 -7.30 10.83 -20.19
C GLU A 80 -7.83 9.47 -19.72
N LEU A 81 -7.37 9.00 -18.57
CA LEU A 81 -7.83 7.75 -17.94
C LEU A 81 -9.32 7.79 -17.56
N ALA A 82 -9.86 8.96 -17.20
CA ALA A 82 -11.28 9.13 -16.95
C ALA A 82 -12.14 9.13 -18.23
N ARG A 83 -11.54 9.41 -19.40
CA ARG A 83 -12.20 9.43 -20.71
C ARG A 83 -12.03 8.15 -21.50
N ARG A 84 -11.14 7.25 -21.07
CA ARG A 84 -10.95 5.97 -21.74
C ARG A 84 -12.27 5.20 -21.79
N GLY A 85 -12.52 4.54 -22.91
CA GLY A 85 -13.72 3.73 -23.11
C GLY A 85 -13.80 2.55 -22.13
N PRO A 86 -14.87 1.74 -22.19
CA PRO A 86 -15.06 0.60 -21.29
C PRO A 86 -14.00 -0.50 -21.45
N ASN A 87 -13.25 -0.52 -22.57
CA ASN A 87 -12.27 -1.54 -22.90
C ASN A 87 -10.86 -1.11 -22.48
N TYR A 88 -10.55 -1.18 -21.19
CA TYR A 88 -9.19 -1.03 -20.67
C TYR A 88 -8.76 -2.30 -19.94
N MET A 89 -7.47 -2.63 -20.02
CA MET A 89 -6.93 -3.86 -19.46
C MET A 89 -6.91 -3.78 -17.94
N VAL A 90 -7.63 -4.69 -17.31
CA VAL A 90 -7.64 -4.92 -15.88
C VAL A 90 -7.46 -6.41 -15.66
N ASP A 91 -6.62 -6.80 -14.70
CA ASP A 91 -6.46 -8.22 -14.37
C ASP A 91 -7.63 -8.75 -13.52
N ASP A 92 -7.63 -10.06 -13.22
CA ASP A 92 -8.68 -10.70 -12.42
C ASP A 92 -8.81 -10.16 -10.99
N PHE A 93 -7.79 -9.43 -10.50
CA PHE A 93 -7.79 -8.81 -9.17
C PHE A 93 -8.28 -7.36 -9.19
N GLY A 94 -8.42 -6.77 -10.39
CA GLY A 94 -8.88 -5.40 -10.58
C GLY A 94 -7.74 -4.40 -10.81
N PHE A 95 -6.51 -4.87 -11.04
CA PHE A 95 -5.34 -4.01 -11.24
C PHE A 95 -5.29 -3.35 -12.60
N ASP A 96 -4.90 -2.08 -12.56
CA ASP A 96 -4.74 -1.26 -13.73
C ASP A 96 -3.35 -0.60 -13.71
N PRO A 97 -2.41 -1.09 -14.56
CA PRO A 97 -1.05 -0.57 -14.62
C PRO A 97 -1.02 0.93 -14.95
N GLN A 98 -1.77 1.36 -15.98
CA GLN A 98 -1.76 2.75 -16.43
C GLN A 98 -2.31 3.70 -15.35
N TRP A 99 -3.38 3.28 -14.66
CA TRP A 99 -3.91 4.03 -13.54
C TRP A 99 -2.89 4.11 -12.40
N THR A 100 -2.26 3.01 -12.04
CA THR A 100 -1.24 2.96 -10.98
C THR A 100 -0.05 3.84 -11.32
N GLU A 101 0.44 3.74 -12.55
CA GLU A 101 1.62 4.46 -13.02
C GLU A 101 1.41 5.97 -13.07
N SER A 102 0.18 6.43 -13.29
CA SER A 102 -0.12 7.86 -13.24
C SER A 102 0.18 8.50 -11.88
N PHE A 103 0.15 7.74 -10.78
CA PHE A 103 0.48 8.25 -9.44
C PHE A 103 1.98 8.21 -9.13
N ILE A 104 2.82 7.64 -9.99
CA ILE A 104 4.25 7.45 -9.71
C ILE A 104 4.95 8.77 -9.41
N ALA A 105 4.65 9.84 -10.14
CA ALA A 105 5.30 11.14 -9.89
C ALA A 105 5.04 11.65 -8.45
N ILE A 106 3.78 11.54 -8.00
CA ILE A 106 3.38 11.93 -6.65
C ILE A 106 4.10 11.06 -5.61
N PHE A 107 4.07 9.74 -5.79
CA PHE A 107 4.72 8.82 -4.87
C PHE A 107 6.25 8.98 -4.87
N LYS A 108 6.88 9.26 -6.02
CA LYS A 108 8.30 9.59 -6.12
C LYS A 108 8.64 10.86 -5.34
N SER A 109 7.82 11.90 -5.42
CA SER A 109 8.06 13.12 -4.65
C SER A 109 7.90 12.87 -3.14
N LEU A 110 6.87 12.13 -2.72
CA LEU A 110 6.72 11.72 -1.32
C LEU A 110 7.92 10.89 -0.83
N TYR A 111 8.36 9.94 -1.65
CA TYR A 111 9.47 9.05 -1.38
C TYR A 111 10.80 9.80 -1.26
N ARG A 112 11.16 10.60 -2.26
CA ARG A 112 12.48 11.28 -2.34
C ARG A 112 12.54 12.55 -1.49
N ASP A 113 11.48 13.35 -1.50
CA ASP A 113 11.53 14.73 -0.98
C ASP A 113 10.87 14.86 0.40
N TYR A 114 9.75 14.15 0.62
CA TYR A 114 9.00 14.26 1.87
C TYR A 114 9.59 13.36 2.97
N TRP A 115 9.56 12.05 2.74
CA TRP A 115 10.10 11.05 3.67
C TRP A 115 11.58 10.74 3.44
N ARG A 116 12.16 11.23 2.34
CA ARG A 116 13.61 11.13 2.06
C ARG A 116 14.10 9.70 2.29
N VAL A 117 13.37 8.76 1.69
CA VAL A 117 13.55 7.33 1.87
C VAL A 117 14.92 6.95 1.34
N GLU A 118 15.73 6.32 2.18
CA GLU A 118 16.97 5.66 1.78
C GLU A 118 16.72 4.15 1.66
N THR A 119 16.94 3.59 0.48
CA THR A 119 16.73 2.17 0.23
C THR A 119 18.06 1.44 0.05
N THR A 120 18.12 0.21 0.57
CA THR A 120 19.25 -0.71 0.36
C THR A 120 18.75 -2.12 0.07
N GLY A 121 19.53 -2.89 -0.70
CA GLY A 121 19.25 -4.31 -0.96
C GLY A 121 18.10 -4.56 -1.94
N VAL A 122 17.59 -3.54 -2.63
CA VAL A 122 16.46 -3.70 -3.57
C VAL A 122 16.77 -4.73 -4.66
N GLU A 123 18.05 -4.91 -5.00
CA GLU A 123 18.58 -5.92 -5.91
C GLU A 123 18.32 -7.37 -5.47
N HIS A 124 17.96 -7.62 -4.20
CA HIS A 124 17.50 -8.93 -3.75
C HIS A 124 16.11 -9.28 -4.29
N VAL A 125 15.35 -8.30 -4.80
CA VAL A 125 14.06 -8.54 -5.48
C VAL A 125 14.33 -9.13 -6.86
N PRO A 126 13.75 -10.28 -7.22
CA PRO A 126 14.03 -10.89 -8.50
C PRO A 126 13.45 -10.05 -9.65
N ALA A 127 14.26 -9.84 -10.69
CA ALA A 127 13.87 -9.13 -11.92
C ALA A 127 12.73 -9.83 -12.68
N THR A 128 12.60 -11.15 -12.52
CA THR A 128 11.56 -12.00 -13.11
C THR A 128 11.16 -13.10 -12.13
N GLY A 129 9.95 -13.63 -12.23
CA GLY A 129 9.48 -14.69 -11.33
C GLY A 129 8.81 -14.15 -10.06
N ARG A 130 8.27 -15.06 -9.26
CA ARG A 130 7.57 -14.75 -8.00
C ARG A 130 8.51 -14.39 -6.86
N ALA A 131 8.02 -13.56 -5.93
CA ALA A 131 8.61 -13.44 -4.60
C ALA A 131 7.56 -12.96 -3.60
N LEU A 132 7.71 -13.39 -2.34
CA LEU A 132 6.89 -12.92 -1.23
C LEU A 132 7.69 -11.91 -0.40
N LEU A 133 7.38 -10.63 -0.56
CA LEU A 133 7.93 -9.53 0.22
C LEU A 133 7.25 -9.48 1.58
N VAL A 134 8.03 -9.53 2.66
CA VAL A 134 7.50 -9.60 4.03
C VAL A 134 8.05 -8.44 4.84
N ALA A 135 7.18 -7.52 5.27
CA ALA A 135 7.59 -6.30 5.97
C ALA A 135 6.93 -6.12 7.34
N ASN A 136 7.57 -5.34 8.21
CA ASN A 136 6.91 -4.77 9.39
C ASN A 136 5.87 -3.72 8.98
N HIS A 137 4.81 -3.56 9.77
CA HIS A 137 3.68 -2.68 9.42
C HIS A 137 3.53 -1.51 10.38
N ALA A 138 3.19 -0.35 9.83
CA ALA A 138 3.07 0.90 10.56
C ALA A 138 1.87 1.74 10.14
N GLY A 139 1.29 2.44 11.12
CA GLY A 139 0.39 3.56 10.87
C GLY A 139 -1.02 3.20 10.42
N VAL A 140 -1.81 4.26 10.21
CA VAL A 140 -3.25 4.21 9.89
C VAL A 140 -3.47 4.00 8.39
N LEU A 141 -2.68 4.72 7.60
CA LEU A 141 -2.67 4.60 6.15
C LEU A 141 -1.44 3.77 5.74
N PRO A 142 -1.56 2.90 4.73
CA PRO A 142 -0.52 1.95 4.33
C PRO A 142 0.60 2.63 3.50
N TRP A 143 1.17 3.71 4.04
CA TRP A 143 2.26 4.46 3.41
C TRP A 143 3.55 3.63 3.32
N ASP A 144 3.79 2.74 4.28
CA ASP A 144 4.87 1.77 4.23
C ASP A 144 4.79 0.88 2.98
N GLY A 145 3.62 0.30 2.71
CA GLY A 145 3.36 -0.45 1.49
C GLY A 145 3.59 0.41 0.25
N ALA A 146 3.03 1.63 0.20
CA ALA A 146 3.23 2.53 -0.93
C ALA A 146 4.72 2.86 -1.19
N MET A 147 5.52 3.09 -0.14
CA MET A 147 6.94 3.40 -0.29
C MET A 147 7.79 2.19 -0.65
N ILE A 148 7.47 0.98 -0.15
CA ILE A 148 8.09 -0.26 -0.63
C ILE A 148 7.82 -0.46 -2.13
N LYS A 149 6.56 -0.29 -2.55
CA LYS A 149 6.18 -0.40 -3.97
C LYS A 149 6.93 0.64 -4.81
N THR A 150 7.08 1.86 -4.29
CA THR A 150 7.82 2.93 -4.98
C THR A 150 9.29 2.56 -5.09
N ALA A 151 9.94 2.12 -4.01
CA ALA A 151 11.34 1.67 -4.03
C ALA A 151 11.59 0.61 -5.11
N VAL A 152 10.77 -0.45 -5.16
CA VAL A 152 10.89 -1.50 -6.18
C VAL A 152 10.66 -0.96 -7.59
N PHE A 153 9.67 -0.10 -7.79
CA PHE A 153 9.39 0.42 -9.13
C PHE A 153 10.45 1.42 -9.61
N THR A 154 11.09 2.16 -8.71
CA THR A 154 11.93 3.31 -9.09
C THR A 154 13.43 3.09 -8.96
N GLU A 155 13.86 2.19 -8.07
CA GLU A 155 15.28 1.94 -7.80
C GLU A 155 15.75 0.57 -8.27
N HIS A 156 14.84 -0.40 -8.43
CA HIS A 156 15.22 -1.68 -9.01
C HIS A 156 15.61 -1.51 -10.48
N SER A 157 16.66 -2.21 -10.92
CA SER A 157 17.13 -2.18 -12.31
C SER A 157 16.07 -2.64 -13.32
N HIS A 158 15.12 -3.45 -12.85
CA HIS A 158 13.97 -3.93 -13.60
C HIS A 158 12.70 -3.54 -12.84
N PRO A 159 12.05 -2.40 -13.15
CA PRO A 159 10.83 -1.96 -12.48
C PRO A 159 9.73 -3.01 -12.50
N ARG A 160 9.13 -3.29 -11.34
CA ARG A 160 8.03 -4.25 -11.20
C ARG A 160 6.92 -3.71 -10.31
N HIS A 161 5.69 -4.08 -10.65
CA HIS A 161 4.54 -3.81 -9.81
C HIS A 161 4.46 -4.83 -8.67
N VAL A 162 4.21 -4.32 -7.46
CA VAL A 162 4.07 -5.14 -6.25
C VAL A 162 2.60 -5.18 -5.81
N ARG A 163 2.11 -6.38 -5.53
CA ARG A 163 0.73 -6.68 -5.12
C ARG A 163 0.64 -6.76 -3.60
N ALA A 164 0.13 -5.73 -2.94
CA ALA A 164 0.03 -5.77 -1.47
C ALA A 164 -1.28 -6.43 -1.02
N LEU A 165 -1.17 -7.26 0.01
CA LEU A 165 -2.30 -7.94 0.63
C LEU A 165 -2.93 -7.04 1.69
N VAL A 166 -4.22 -6.79 1.55
CA VAL A 166 -4.99 -5.89 2.41
C VAL A 166 -6.07 -6.67 3.16
N ALA A 167 -6.31 -6.30 4.41
CA ALA A 167 -7.37 -6.91 5.21
C ALA A 167 -8.75 -6.72 4.55
N SER A 168 -9.57 -7.77 4.60
CA SER A 168 -10.89 -7.83 3.94
C SER A 168 -11.82 -6.69 4.34
N GLN A 169 -11.70 -6.17 5.56
CA GLN A 169 -12.46 -5.04 6.08
C GLN A 169 -12.30 -3.77 5.22
N PHE A 170 -11.07 -3.46 4.78
CA PHE A 170 -10.82 -2.30 3.91
C PHE A 170 -11.28 -2.56 2.48
N MET A 171 -11.22 -3.82 2.03
CA MET A 171 -11.72 -4.25 0.71
C MET A 171 -13.25 -4.28 0.63
N GLY A 172 -13.95 -4.20 1.76
CA GLY A 172 -15.41 -4.06 1.83
C GLY A 172 -15.93 -2.62 1.74
N MET A 173 -15.05 -1.62 1.91
CA MET A 173 -15.46 -0.20 1.90
C MET A 173 -15.66 0.31 0.46
N PRO A 174 -16.83 0.92 0.15
CA PRO A 174 -17.06 1.55 -1.15
C PRO A 174 -16.01 2.62 -1.44
N VAL A 175 -15.64 2.80 -2.71
CA VAL A 175 -14.55 3.69 -3.19
C VAL A 175 -13.14 3.23 -2.81
N MET A 176 -12.88 2.93 -1.53
CA MET A 176 -11.57 2.43 -1.09
C MET A 176 -11.23 1.11 -1.77
N SER A 177 -12.16 0.15 -1.78
CA SER A 177 -12.00 -1.13 -2.48
C SER A 177 -11.69 -0.96 -3.97
N TRP A 178 -12.37 -0.03 -4.63
CA TRP A 178 -12.13 0.28 -6.04
C TRP A 178 -10.71 0.82 -6.27
N PHE A 179 -10.25 1.74 -5.41
CA PHE A 179 -8.92 2.32 -5.50
C PHE A 179 -7.82 1.28 -5.21
N LEU A 180 -7.98 0.51 -4.13
CA LEU A 180 -7.05 -0.54 -3.72
C LEU A 180 -6.89 -1.59 -4.83
N ARG A 181 -7.99 -2.06 -5.42
CA ARG A 181 -7.94 -3.01 -6.54
C ARG A 181 -7.21 -2.43 -7.75
N ARG A 182 -7.56 -1.22 -8.18
CA ARG A 182 -6.89 -0.56 -9.33
C ARG A 182 -5.40 -0.35 -9.12
N THR A 183 -4.98 -0.11 -7.88
CA THR A 183 -3.57 0.01 -7.51
C THR A 183 -2.89 -1.34 -7.24
N GLY A 184 -3.56 -2.46 -7.52
CA GLY A 184 -2.98 -3.80 -7.50
C GLY A 184 -2.98 -4.46 -6.14
N GLN A 185 -3.81 -3.98 -5.21
CA GLN A 185 -3.99 -4.60 -3.90
C GLN A 185 -4.99 -5.75 -4.01
N ALA A 186 -4.70 -6.84 -3.30
CA ALA A 186 -5.55 -8.02 -3.24
C ALA A 186 -5.99 -8.29 -1.79
N VAL A 187 -7.01 -9.14 -1.63
CA VAL A 187 -7.45 -9.56 -0.30
C VAL A 187 -6.35 -10.45 0.29
N GLY A 188 -6.01 -10.25 1.57
CA GLY A 188 -5.05 -11.08 2.30
C GLY A 188 -5.60 -12.46 2.64
N HIS A 189 -5.93 -13.26 1.63
CA HIS A 189 -6.37 -14.64 1.75
C HIS A 189 -5.32 -15.57 1.11
N PRO A 190 -4.95 -16.71 1.74
CA PRO A 190 -3.90 -17.60 1.24
C PRO A 190 -4.07 -18.01 -0.23
N GLU A 191 -5.32 -18.24 -0.66
CA GLU A 191 -5.63 -18.62 -2.04
C GLU A 191 -5.36 -17.50 -3.05
N ASP A 192 -5.68 -16.25 -2.72
CA ASP A 192 -5.38 -15.12 -3.61
C ASP A 192 -3.87 -14.86 -3.67
N THR A 193 -3.18 -14.98 -2.54
CA THR A 193 -1.72 -14.93 -2.47
C THR A 193 -1.09 -16.00 -3.35
N ARG A 194 -1.54 -17.25 -3.25
CA ARG A 194 -1.06 -18.37 -4.08
C ARG A 194 -1.27 -18.09 -5.57
N ARG A 195 -2.47 -17.67 -5.97
CA ARG A 195 -2.79 -17.34 -7.37
C ARG A 195 -1.94 -16.21 -7.94
N LEU A 196 -1.60 -15.21 -7.13
CA LEU A 196 -0.68 -14.14 -7.54
C LEU A 196 0.75 -14.66 -7.70
N LEU A 197 1.25 -15.43 -6.74
CA LEU A 197 2.60 -16.02 -6.80
C LEU A 197 2.73 -17.00 -7.99
N GLU A 198 1.69 -17.77 -8.30
CA GLU A 198 1.68 -18.66 -9.47
C GLU A 198 1.71 -17.93 -10.81
N ARG A 199 1.32 -16.65 -10.83
CA ARG A 199 1.44 -15.75 -11.97
C ARG A 199 2.77 -15.01 -12.00
N ASP A 200 3.72 -15.44 -11.18
CA ASP A 200 5.04 -14.83 -11.05
C ASP A 200 5.01 -13.36 -10.61
N GLU A 201 3.98 -12.95 -9.85
CA GLU A 201 3.88 -11.61 -9.29
C GLU A 201 4.74 -11.43 -8.03
N LEU A 202 5.11 -10.18 -7.74
CA LEU A 202 5.68 -9.80 -6.45
C LEU A 202 4.54 -9.53 -5.46
N VAL A 203 4.46 -10.28 -4.37
CA VAL A 203 3.38 -10.12 -3.38
C VAL A 203 3.94 -9.54 -2.08
N LEU A 204 3.34 -8.47 -1.57
CA LEU A 204 3.72 -7.84 -0.30
C LEU A 204 2.72 -8.20 0.80
N VAL A 205 3.24 -8.70 1.92
CA VAL A 205 2.45 -9.05 3.10
C VAL A 205 3.06 -8.43 4.37
N PHE A 206 2.17 -8.11 5.30
CA PHE A 206 2.48 -7.57 6.61
C PHE A 206 1.99 -8.56 7.70
N PRO A 207 2.82 -9.53 8.13
CA PRO A 207 2.35 -10.64 8.98
C PRO A 207 1.92 -10.24 10.40
N GLU A 208 2.30 -9.03 10.87
CA GLU A 208 1.78 -8.46 12.12
C GLU A 208 0.27 -8.19 12.05
N GLY A 209 -0.25 -7.92 10.85
CA GLY A 209 -1.63 -7.52 10.60
C GLY A 209 -2.01 -6.26 11.38
N THR A 210 -3.25 -6.20 11.86
CA THR A 210 -3.78 -5.06 12.63
C THR A 210 -3.07 -4.85 13.97
N ARG A 211 -2.35 -5.86 14.48
CA ARG A 211 -1.55 -5.74 15.72
C ARG A 211 -0.28 -4.90 15.49
N GLY A 212 0.22 -4.83 14.26
CA GLY A 212 1.35 -3.96 13.89
C GLY A 212 0.91 -2.51 13.73
N THR A 213 -0.18 -2.26 12.99
CA THR A 213 -0.71 -0.90 12.78
C THR A 213 -1.24 -0.24 14.05
N GLY A 214 -1.76 -1.05 14.98
CA GLY A 214 -2.29 -0.58 16.26
C GLY A 214 -1.26 -0.41 17.37
N LYS A 215 0.06 -0.35 17.05
CA LYS A 215 1.11 -0.12 18.05
C LYS A 215 1.09 1.32 18.55
N GLY A 216 1.08 1.50 19.88
CA GLY A 216 1.30 2.82 20.46
C GLY A 216 2.70 3.33 20.14
N PHE A 217 2.90 4.65 20.11
CA PHE A 217 4.20 5.25 19.76
C PHE A 217 5.37 4.80 20.67
N LYS A 218 5.07 4.38 21.91
CA LYS A 218 6.07 3.81 22.85
C LYS A 218 6.55 2.41 22.46
N GLU A 219 5.75 1.67 21.71
CA GLU A 219 6.03 0.31 21.27
C GLU A 219 6.62 0.27 19.86
N ARG A 220 6.94 1.45 19.30
CA ARG A 220 7.43 1.54 17.94
C ARG A 220 8.73 0.75 17.75
N TYR A 221 8.95 0.23 16.55
CA TYR A 221 10.13 -0.56 16.17
C TYR A 221 10.30 -1.90 16.90
N ARG A 222 9.27 -2.33 17.63
CA ARG A 222 9.16 -3.68 18.16
C ARG A 222 8.14 -4.42 17.32
N LEU A 223 8.58 -5.47 16.63
CA LEU A 223 7.68 -6.34 15.88
C LEU A 223 6.76 -7.07 16.86
N ARG A 224 5.48 -7.11 16.52
CA ARG A 224 4.58 -8.08 17.15
C ARG A 224 4.87 -9.47 16.59
N ARG A 225 4.53 -10.48 17.39
CA ARG A 225 4.56 -11.87 16.94
C ARG A 225 3.74 -12.01 15.67
N PHE A 226 4.33 -12.61 14.64
CA PHE A 226 3.61 -12.96 13.42
C PHE A 226 2.46 -13.92 13.74
N GLY A 227 1.50 -14.06 12.82
CA GLY A 227 0.40 -15.00 12.98
C GLY A 227 0.87 -16.47 13.04
N ARG A 228 0.00 -17.41 12.66
CA ARG A 228 0.33 -18.85 12.66
C ARG A 228 1.26 -19.28 11.49
N GLY A 229 2.06 -18.36 10.95
CA GLY A 229 2.96 -18.63 9.83
C GLY A 229 2.28 -18.86 8.47
N GLY A 230 1.03 -18.42 8.28
CA GLY A 230 0.30 -18.65 7.02
C GLY A 230 1.01 -18.09 5.76
N PHE A 231 1.77 -17.01 5.90
CA PHE A 231 2.58 -16.46 4.80
C PHE A 231 3.74 -17.42 4.43
N ALA A 232 4.40 -18.02 5.42
CA ALA A 232 5.49 -18.97 5.23
C ALA A 232 4.97 -20.26 4.59
N ALA A 233 3.84 -20.80 5.06
CA ALA A 233 3.18 -21.94 4.43
C ALA A 233 2.79 -21.65 2.96
N THR A 234 2.33 -20.43 2.67
CA THR A 234 1.98 -20.03 1.30
C THR A 234 3.22 -19.90 0.40
N ALA A 235 4.31 -19.34 0.93
CA ALA A 235 5.59 -19.26 0.22
C ALA A 235 6.14 -20.64 -0.15
N ILE A 236 6.14 -21.59 0.80
CA ILE A 236 6.57 -22.97 0.58
C ILE A 236 5.72 -23.63 -0.52
N ARG A 237 4.38 -23.54 -0.42
CA ARG A 237 3.47 -24.13 -1.43
C ARG A 237 3.68 -23.57 -2.83
N ALA A 238 3.98 -22.27 -2.92
CA ALA A 238 4.18 -21.59 -4.21
C ALA A 238 5.63 -21.71 -4.73
N GLY A 239 6.56 -22.27 -3.94
CA GLY A 239 7.99 -22.25 -4.22
C GLY A 239 8.53 -20.81 -4.36
N ALA A 240 7.97 -19.86 -3.61
CA ALA A 240 8.29 -18.45 -3.74
C ALA A 240 9.31 -18.01 -2.68
N PRO A 241 10.48 -17.45 -3.07
CA PRO A 241 11.44 -16.94 -2.11
C PRO A 241 10.82 -15.83 -1.27
N ILE A 242 11.16 -15.81 0.02
CA ILE A 242 10.71 -14.77 0.94
C ILE A 242 11.79 -13.70 0.99
N ILE A 243 11.41 -12.44 0.76
CA ILE A 243 12.31 -11.30 0.91
C ILE A 243 11.88 -10.52 2.15
N PRO A 244 12.60 -10.66 3.27
CA PRO A 244 12.32 -9.87 4.45
C PRO A 244 12.64 -8.39 4.17
N ILE A 245 11.82 -7.47 4.67
CA ILE A 245 11.98 -6.03 4.52
C ILE A 245 11.86 -5.36 5.87
N SER A 246 12.88 -4.57 6.24
CA SER A 246 12.84 -3.70 7.41
C SER A 246 12.53 -2.27 6.99
N VAL A 247 11.45 -1.71 7.54
CA VAL A 247 11.05 -0.31 7.34
C VAL A 247 11.21 0.45 8.65
N VAL A 248 12.00 1.52 8.62
CA VAL A 248 12.23 2.44 9.74
C VAL A 248 11.78 3.84 9.35
N GLY A 249 11.20 4.60 10.29
CA GLY A 249 10.67 5.95 10.07
C GLY A 249 9.15 5.98 9.83
N SER A 250 8.57 4.92 9.27
CA SER A 250 7.12 4.85 9.00
C SER A 250 6.26 4.88 10.26
N GLU A 251 6.73 4.29 11.37
CA GLU A 251 6.01 4.29 12.66
C GLU A 251 5.97 5.67 13.35
N GLU A 252 6.69 6.67 12.81
CA GLU A 252 6.73 8.04 13.34
C GLU A 252 5.77 8.99 12.64
N ILE A 253 5.20 8.61 11.48
CA ILE A 253 4.37 9.52 10.69
C ILE A 253 3.02 9.83 11.36
N TYR A 254 2.52 8.91 12.18
CA TYR A 254 1.33 9.06 13.00
C TYR A 254 1.64 8.59 14.42
N PRO A 255 2.17 9.47 15.30
CA PRO A 255 2.47 9.10 16.68
C PRO A 255 1.20 8.72 17.43
N MET A 256 0.86 7.44 17.47
CA MET A 256 -0.39 6.99 18.09
C MET A 256 -0.23 7.02 19.61
N LEU A 257 -0.99 7.91 20.26
CA LEU A 257 -1.04 8.09 21.70
C LEU A 257 -2.06 7.16 22.36
N GLY A 258 -3.11 6.78 21.63
CA GLY A 258 -4.15 5.89 22.12
C GLY A 258 -5.12 5.44 21.03
N ASP A 259 -6.06 4.58 21.43
CA ASP A 259 -7.10 3.99 20.57
C ASP A 259 -8.49 4.15 21.24
N LEU A 260 -9.41 4.84 20.56
CA LEU A 260 -10.81 4.98 21.01
C LEU A 260 -11.66 3.78 20.55
N ARG A 261 -11.47 2.64 21.23
CA ARG A 261 -12.17 1.38 20.92
C ARG A 261 -13.71 1.47 20.81
N PRO A 262 -14.43 2.26 21.63
CA PRO A 262 -15.89 2.38 21.47
C PRO A 262 -16.27 2.99 20.12
N VAL A 263 -15.54 4.02 19.68
CA VAL A 263 -15.75 4.69 18.39
C VAL A 263 -15.35 3.77 17.24
N ALA A 264 -14.21 3.08 17.37
CA ALA A 264 -13.77 2.10 16.38
C ALA A 264 -14.84 1.02 16.12
N ARG A 265 -15.40 0.44 17.20
CA ARG A 265 -16.47 -0.56 17.12
C ARG A 265 -17.73 -0.01 16.47
N PHE A 266 -18.14 1.22 16.83
CA PHE A 266 -19.30 1.88 16.22
C PHE A 266 -19.13 2.07 14.71
N LEU A 267 -17.91 2.38 14.26
CA LEU A 267 -17.58 2.59 12.84
C LEU A 267 -17.19 1.30 12.10
N GLY A 268 -17.16 0.15 12.76
CA GLY A 268 -16.69 -1.11 12.15
C GLY A 268 -15.19 -1.14 11.82
N LEU A 269 -14.39 -0.29 12.47
CA LEU A 269 -12.95 -0.17 12.28
C LEU A 269 -12.18 -1.03 13.30
N PRO A 270 -10.99 -1.55 12.96
CA PRO A 270 -10.18 -2.34 13.88
C PRO A 270 -9.65 -1.52 15.08
N TYR A 271 -9.39 -0.23 14.87
CA TYR A 271 -8.99 0.73 15.90
C TYR A 271 -9.35 2.15 15.42
N PHE A 272 -9.46 3.09 16.36
CA PHE A 272 -9.64 4.52 16.06
C PHE A 272 -8.44 5.27 16.63
N PRO A 273 -7.47 5.66 15.79
CA PRO A 273 -6.22 6.24 16.26
C PRO A 273 -6.45 7.60 16.89
N VAL A 274 -5.70 7.89 17.94
CA VAL A 274 -5.59 9.22 18.56
C VAL A 274 -4.13 9.63 18.47
N THR A 275 -3.85 10.71 17.74
CA THR A 275 -2.49 11.26 17.51
C THR A 275 -2.46 12.72 17.93
N PRO A 276 -1.32 13.39 18.17
CA PRO A 276 -1.31 14.79 18.57
C PRO A 276 -2.15 15.75 17.70
N PHE A 277 -2.41 15.39 16.43
CA PHE A 277 -3.15 16.19 15.47
C PHE A 277 -4.55 15.64 15.13
N TRP A 278 -4.76 14.31 15.23
CA TRP A 278 -6.04 13.67 14.92
C TRP A 278 -6.71 13.12 16.19
N PRO A 279 -7.98 13.47 16.47
CA PRO A 279 -8.95 14.14 15.57
C PRO A 279 -9.02 15.68 15.69
N TRP A 280 -8.22 16.31 16.55
CA TRP A 280 -8.33 17.75 16.90
C TRP A 280 -8.30 18.72 15.72
N LEU A 281 -7.46 18.45 14.72
CA LEU A 281 -7.32 19.30 13.51
C LEU A 281 -8.18 18.82 12.33
N GLY A 282 -9.12 17.89 12.58
CA GLY A 282 -9.93 17.28 11.54
C GLY A 282 -9.05 16.63 10.45
N PRO A 283 -9.42 16.72 9.15
CA PRO A 283 -8.66 16.11 8.06
C PRO A 283 -7.18 16.52 7.99
N LEU A 284 -6.83 17.74 8.45
CA LEU A 284 -5.43 18.18 8.49
C LEU A 284 -4.59 17.35 9.48
N GLY A 285 -5.21 16.82 10.52
CA GLY A 285 -4.56 15.92 11.48
C GLY A 285 -4.20 14.54 10.90
N MET A 286 -4.69 14.21 9.70
CA MET A 286 -4.34 12.99 8.97
C MET A 286 -3.14 13.17 8.05
N ILE A 287 -2.57 14.38 7.95
CA ILE A 287 -1.34 14.60 7.18
C ILE A 287 -0.19 13.91 7.93
N PRO A 288 0.53 12.96 7.29
CA PRO A 288 1.62 12.23 7.93
C PRO A 288 2.79 13.17 8.25
N LEU A 289 3.52 12.93 9.34
CA LEU A 289 4.74 13.70 9.61
C LEU A 289 5.86 13.35 8.61
N PRO A 290 6.76 14.31 8.28
CA PRO A 290 7.86 14.12 7.34
C PRO A 290 9.08 13.44 7.99
N SER A 291 8.89 12.30 8.66
CA SER A 291 10.01 11.53 9.22
C SER A 291 10.93 11.03 8.11
N LYS A 292 12.23 10.86 8.41
CA LYS A 292 13.18 10.27 7.48
C LYS A 292 13.11 8.75 7.53
N TRP A 293 13.03 8.11 6.37
CA TRP A 293 12.82 6.67 6.27
C TRP A 293 14.07 5.92 5.80
N ARG A 294 14.20 4.67 6.27
CA ARG A 294 15.12 3.68 5.70
C ARG A 294 14.34 2.42 5.38
N ILE A 295 14.50 1.89 4.17
CA ILE A 295 13.91 0.62 3.73
C ILE A 295 15.06 -0.32 3.35
N GLN A 296 15.22 -1.41 4.07
CA GLN A 296 16.21 -2.43 3.74
C GLN A 296 15.50 -3.70 3.27
N PHE A 297 15.81 -4.12 2.05
CA PHE A 297 15.45 -5.42 1.51
C PHE A 297 16.58 -6.40 1.84
N HIS A 298 16.27 -7.42 2.63
CA HIS A 298 17.25 -8.41 3.07
C HIS A 298 17.47 -9.50 2.01
N ALA A 299 18.53 -10.29 2.20
CA ALA A 299 18.80 -11.45 1.34
C ALA A 299 17.58 -12.40 1.32
N PRO A 300 17.31 -13.04 0.17
CA PRO A 300 16.17 -13.93 0.03
C PRO A 300 16.34 -15.16 0.93
N VAL A 301 15.24 -15.55 1.57
CA VAL A 301 15.11 -16.84 2.24
C VAL A 301 14.50 -17.80 1.25
N GLU A 302 15.35 -18.66 0.69
CA GLU A 302 14.94 -19.68 -0.27
C GLU A 302 14.10 -20.76 0.40
N VAL A 303 13.02 -21.15 -0.26
CA VAL A 303 12.11 -22.21 0.17
C VAL A 303 11.95 -23.30 -0.89
N SER A 304 12.66 -23.19 -2.01
CA SER A 304 12.59 -24.12 -3.14
C SER A 304 13.01 -25.54 -2.77
N ASP A 305 13.91 -25.67 -1.80
CA ASP A 305 14.47 -26.96 -1.38
C ASP A 305 13.55 -27.68 -0.37
N LEU A 306 12.52 -26.99 0.12
CA LEU A 306 11.55 -27.57 1.04
C LEU A 306 10.46 -28.32 0.24
N PRO A 307 10.12 -29.57 0.61
CA PRO A 307 9.03 -30.28 -0.04
C PRO A 307 7.69 -29.57 0.25
N PRO A 308 6.69 -29.66 -0.64
CA PRO A 308 5.38 -29.04 -0.39
C PRO A 308 4.70 -29.47 0.92
N SER A 309 4.98 -30.68 1.41
CA SER A 309 4.52 -31.18 2.71
C SER A 309 5.05 -30.39 3.91
N ALA A 310 6.18 -29.68 3.77
CA ALA A 310 6.70 -28.78 4.80
C ALA A 310 5.72 -27.64 5.13
N ALA A 311 4.83 -27.27 4.20
CA ALA A 311 3.79 -26.28 4.43
C ALA A 311 2.67 -26.78 5.37
N GLU A 312 2.61 -28.09 5.64
CA GLU A 312 1.65 -28.71 6.56
C GLU A 312 2.27 -28.98 7.94
N ASP A 313 3.61 -28.94 8.04
CA ASP A 313 4.33 -29.04 9.30
C ASP A 313 4.36 -27.69 10.02
N GLN A 314 3.53 -27.56 11.06
CA GLN A 314 3.42 -26.33 11.85
C GLN A 314 4.74 -25.91 12.51
N HIS A 315 5.62 -26.86 12.87
CA HIS A 315 6.90 -26.55 13.48
C HIS A 315 7.82 -25.88 12.47
N GLN A 316 7.95 -26.44 11.26
CA GLN A 316 8.76 -25.86 10.18
C GLN A 316 8.23 -24.50 9.74
N VAL A 317 6.92 -24.39 9.54
CA VAL A 317 6.26 -23.13 9.18
C VAL A 317 6.52 -22.04 10.23
N MET A 318 6.53 -22.41 11.51
CA MET A 318 6.78 -21.45 12.57
C MET A 318 8.24 -21.07 12.73
N ALA A 319 9.15 -22.03 12.58
CA ALA A 319 10.59 -21.76 12.55
C ALA A 319 10.93 -20.76 11.44
N LEU A 320 10.48 -21.02 10.21
CA LEU A 320 10.68 -20.11 9.08
C LEU A 320 10.08 -18.72 9.33
N ALA A 321 8.87 -18.66 9.91
CA ALA A 321 8.23 -17.39 10.21
C ALA A 321 8.98 -16.60 11.29
N ASP A 322 9.54 -17.26 12.30
CA ASP A 322 10.34 -16.63 13.34
C ASP A 322 11.71 -16.19 12.82
N ASP A 323 12.37 -16.96 11.95
CA ASP A 323 13.62 -16.56 11.30
C ASP A 323 13.46 -15.29 10.45
N VAL A 324 12.37 -15.22 9.67
CA VAL A 324 12.01 -14.02 8.89
C VAL A 324 11.74 -12.84 9.83
N ARG A 325 10.99 -13.06 10.92
CA ARG A 325 10.70 -12.02 11.94
C ARG A 325 11.98 -11.47 12.56
N ASP A 326 12.90 -12.35 12.95
CA ASP A 326 14.14 -11.98 13.62
C ASP A 326 15.12 -11.29 12.68
N THR A 327 15.11 -11.65 11.39
CA THR A 327 15.83 -10.90 10.35
C THR A 327 15.30 -9.48 10.22
N ILE A 328 13.98 -9.31 10.14
CA ILE A 328 13.35 -7.97 10.06
C ILE A 328 13.63 -7.16 11.33
N GLN A 329 13.51 -7.77 12.51
CA GLN A 329 13.73 -7.09 13.79
C GLN A 329 15.19 -6.63 13.96
N ARG A 330 16.17 -7.47 13.59
CA ARG A 330 17.59 -7.09 13.57
C ARG A 330 17.83 -5.94 12.59
N GLY A 331 17.31 -6.05 11.37
CA GLY A 331 17.43 -4.99 10.37
C GLY A 331 16.86 -3.65 10.84
N ILE A 332 15.73 -3.65 11.55
CA ILE A 332 15.18 -2.43 12.15
C ILE A 332 16.15 -1.83 13.17
N TYR A 333 16.70 -2.64 14.09
CA TYR A 333 17.64 -2.14 15.08
C TYR A 333 18.92 -1.59 14.47
N ASP A 334 19.45 -2.25 13.43
CA ASP A 334 20.65 -1.78 12.76
C ASP A 334 20.40 -0.49 11.97
N ASN A 335 19.28 -0.38 11.26
CA ASN A 335 18.90 0.86 10.58
C ASN A 335 18.61 2.01 11.55
N LEU A 336 18.10 1.74 12.76
CA LEU A 336 17.91 2.77 13.77
C LEU A 336 19.23 3.37 14.25
N LYS A 337 20.29 2.55 14.40
CA LYS A 337 21.63 3.04 14.78
C LYS A 337 22.23 3.97 13.73
N LEU A 338 21.87 3.80 12.47
CA LEU A 338 22.34 4.64 11.36
C LEU A 338 21.63 5.99 11.28
N ARG A 339 20.51 6.17 11.98
CA ARG A 339 19.73 7.43 11.92
C ARG A 339 20.30 8.47 12.86
N LYS A 340 20.43 9.70 12.35
CA LYS A 340 20.81 10.87 13.15
C LYS A 340 19.64 11.47 13.92
N GLY A 341 18.41 11.21 13.47
CA GLY A 341 17.19 11.60 14.17
C GLY A 341 15.91 11.20 13.43
N VAL A 342 14.77 11.60 13.98
CA VAL A 342 13.44 11.35 13.39
C VAL A 342 13.30 12.04 12.03
N PHE A 343 13.84 13.24 11.89
CA PHE A 343 13.66 14.11 10.72
C PHE A 343 14.93 14.32 9.87
N LEU A 344 16.05 13.69 10.24
CA LEU A 344 17.40 13.94 9.71
C LEU A 344 18.05 12.69 9.10
#